data_AF-A0A4P9XRS6-F1
#
_entry.id   AF-A0A4P9XRS6-F1
#
_cell.length_a   1.000
_cell.length_b   1.000
_cell.length_c   1.000
_cell.angle_alpha   90.00
_cell.angle_beta   90.00
_cell.angle_gamma   90.00
#
_symmetry.space_group_name_H-M   'P 1'
#
loop_
_entity.id
_entity.type
_entity.pdbx_description
1 polymer ?
#
loop_
_entity_poly.entity_id
_entity_poly.type
_entity_poly.pdbx_seq_one_letter_code
_entity_poly.pdbx_strand_id
1 'polypeptide(L)'
;YTYHIHQKPVPETGNCTATGGHFDPFNRTSNATCTSSTLDQCEVGDLSDQNGTVAAFQFVDPTVHLSGNLSVLNRSVVIHDPTGARIACASI
;
A
#
# COMPACT_ATOMS: atom_id res chain seq x y z
N TYR A 1 -12.20 4.91 2.86
CA TYR A 1 -11.43 4.38 1.72
C TYR A 1 -10.03 4.06 2.20
N THR A 2 -9.62 2.80 2.07
CA THR A 2 -8.23 2.42 2.35
C THR A 2 -7.41 2.56 1.07
N TYR A 3 -6.10 2.60 1.23
CA TYR A 3 -5.14 2.79 0.16
C TYR A 3 -3.85 2.07 0.52
N HIS A 4 -3.32 1.33 -0.45
CA HIS A 4 -2.14 0.50 -0.25
C HIS A 4 -1.20 0.61 -1.46
N ILE A 5 0.09 0.41 -1.24
CA ILE A 5 1.06 0.16 -2.30
C ILE A 5 0.93 -1.32 -2.68
N HIS A 6 0.77 -1.61 -3.97
CA HIS A 6 0.66 -2.95 -4.51
C HIS A 6 1.94 -3.40 -5.21
N GLN A 7 2.09 -4.71 -5.42
CA GLN A 7 3.33 -5.34 -5.87
C GLN A 7 3.80 -4.89 -7.27
N LYS A 8 2.88 -4.58 -8.18
CA LYS A 8 3.15 -4.35 -9.61
C LYS A 8 2.65 -2.96 -10.05
N PRO A 9 3.20 -2.40 -11.14
CA PRO A 9 2.66 -1.18 -11.73
C PRO A 9 1.28 -1.44 -12.33
N VAL A 10 0.51 -0.38 -12.55
CA VAL A 10 -0.77 -0.45 -13.27
C VAL A 10 -0.46 -0.78 -14.74
N PRO A 11 -1.07 -1.82 -15.33
CA PRO A 11 -0.88 -2.12 -16.76
C PRO A 11 -1.53 -1.03 -17.63
N GLU A 12 -1.17 -0.98 -18.90
CA GLU A 12 -1.76 -0.04 -19.88
C GLU A 12 -3.30 -0.12 -19.95
N THR A 13 -3.87 -1.28 -19.62
CA THR A 13 -5.32 -1.49 -19.57
C THR A 13 -6.03 -0.77 -18.42
N GLY A 14 -5.28 -0.21 -17.46
CA GLY A 14 -5.83 0.41 -16.25
C GLY A 14 -6.43 -0.58 -15.26
N ASN A 15 -6.25 -1.90 -15.47
CA ASN A 15 -6.84 -2.92 -14.61
C ASN A 15 -6.16 -2.99 -13.23
N CYS A 16 -6.80 -2.40 -12.22
CA CYS A 16 -6.27 -2.39 -10.86
C CYS A 16 -6.11 -3.78 -10.24
N THR A 17 -6.81 -4.82 -10.71
CA THR A 17 -6.61 -6.20 -10.22
C THR A 17 -5.24 -6.76 -10.61
N ALA A 18 -4.67 -6.28 -11.72
CA ALA A 18 -3.38 -6.74 -12.21
C ALA A 18 -2.17 -6.25 -11.39
N THR A 19 -2.38 -5.31 -10.45
CA THR A 19 -1.32 -4.80 -9.57
C THR A 19 -0.85 -5.82 -8.53
N GLY A 20 -1.52 -6.97 -8.42
CA GLY A 20 -1.17 -8.03 -7.47
C GLY A 20 -1.71 -7.79 -6.06
N GLY A 21 -1.09 -8.41 -5.06
CA GLY A 21 -1.40 -8.17 -3.65
C GLY A 21 -0.79 -6.88 -3.13
N HIS A 22 -0.96 -6.62 -1.83
CA HIS A 22 -0.25 -5.54 -1.15
C HIS A 22 1.27 -5.77 -1.22
N PHE A 23 2.03 -4.68 -1.24
CA PHE A 23 3.48 -4.76 -1.21
C PHE A 23 3.93 -5.10 0.21
N ASP A 24 4.30 -6.36 0.39
CA ASP A 24 4.82 -6.84 1.66
C ASP A 24 6.04 -7.76 1.45
N PRO A 25 7.25 -7.18 1.47
CA PRO A 25 8.47 -7.94 1.30
C PRO A 25 8.82 -8.84 2.49
N PHE A 26 8.11 -8.70 3.63
CA PHE A 26 8.37 -9.46 4.85
C PHE A 26 7.29 -10.52 5.13
N ASN A 27 6.25 -10.60 4.29
CA ASN A 27 5.18 -11.59 4.35
C ASN A 27 4.51 -11.66 5.75
N ARG A 28 4.26 -10.48 6.31
CA ARG A 28 3.47 -10.21 7.50
C ARG A 28 2.02 -10.61 7.26
N THR A 29 1.38 -11.11 8.31
CA THR A 29 -0.03 -11.46 8.26
C THR A 29 -0.86 -10.19 8.46
N SER A 30 -1.90 -9.99 7.65
CA SER A 30 -2.86 -8.88 7.71
C SER A 30 -3.68 -8.79 9.01
N ASN A 31 -3.34 -9.58 10.03
CA ASN A 31 -3.99 -9.67 11.34
C ASN A 31 -3.02 -9.39 12.51
N ALA A 32 -1.73 -9.17 12.25
CA ALA A 32 -0.85 -8.65 13.27
C ALA A 32 -1.29 -7.21 13.60
N THR A 33 -1.26 -6.84 14.87
CA THR A 33 -1.56 -5.50 15.39
C THR A 33 -0.69 -4.45 14.70
N CYS A 34 -1.06 -4.02 13.49
CA CYS A 34 -0.46 -2.94 12.75
C CYS A 34 -1.05 -1.64 13.25
N THR A 35 -0.21 -0.82 13.87
CA THR A 35 -0.58 0.51 14.35
C THR A 35 0.62 1.43 14.13
N SER A 36 0.42 2.73 14.30
CA SER A 36 1.53 3.70 14.34
C SER A 36 2.60 3.40 15.39
N SER A 37 2.32 2.55 16.39
CA SER A 37 3.28 2.10 17.41
C SER A 37 4.01 0.79 17.08
N THR A 38 3.62 0.10 16.00
CA THR A 38 4.07 -1.25 15.61
C THR A 38 4.29 -1.35 14.10
N LEU A 39 4.87 -0.30 13.50
CA LEU A 39 5.10 -0.20 12.05
C LEU A 39 5.94 -1.35 11.46
N ASP A 40 6.80 -1.97 12.27
CA ASP A 40 7.60 -3.13 11.89
C ASP A 40 6.77 -4.42 11.71
N GLN A 41 5.52 -4.42 12.15
CA GLN A 41 4.54 -5.49 11.97
C GLN A 41 3.54 -5.20 10.85
N CYS A 42 3.55 -3.99 10.27
CA CYS A 42 2.69 -3.58 9.18
C CYS A 42 3.25 -4.05 7.83
N GLU A 43 2.38 -4.43 6.89
CA GLU A 43 2.79 -4.54 5.49
C GLU A 43 3.38 -3.19 5.04
N VAL A 44 4.52 -3.21 4.34
CA VAL A 44 5.19 -1.97 3.90
C VAL A 44 4.25 -1.10 3.04
N GLY A 45 3.38 -1.76 2.26
CA GLY A 45 2.40 -1.10 1.44
C GLY A 45 1.12 -0.68 2.16
N ASP A 46 0.88 -1.05 3.41
CA ASP A 46 -0.36 -0.69 4.10
C ASP A 46 -0.29 0.72 4.69
N LEU A 47 -0.58 1.71 3.87
CA LEU A 47 -0.51 3.12 4.27
C LEU A 47 -1.70 3.54 5.14
N SER A 48 -2.83 2.84 5.04
CA SER A 48 -4.07 3.21 5.74
C SER A 48 -4.02 2.84 7.21
N ASP A 49 -3.48 1.69 7.55
CA ASP A 49 -3.34 1.27 8.94
C ASP A 49 -2.22 2.05 9.66
N GLN A 50 -1.25 2.55 8.89
CA GLN A 50 -0.15 3.37 9.40
C GLN A 50 -0.53 4.84 9.62
N ASN A 51 -1.27 5.42 8.66
CA ASN A 51 -1.49 6.87 8.58
C ASN A 51 -2.97 7.29 8.64
N GLY A 52 -3.88 6.34 8.80
CA GLY A 52 -5.33 6.53 8.72
C GLY A 52 -5.84 6.48 7.27
N THR A 53 -7.15 6.27 7.10
CA THR A 53 -7.84 6.22 5.79
C THR A 53 -7.71 7.54 5.01
N VAL A 54 -7.96 7.51 3.69
CA VAL A 54 -7.91 8.70 2.81
C VAL A 54 -8.79 9.84 3.34
N ALA A 55 -8.16 10.70 4.14
CA ALA A 55 -8.64 11.95 4.72
C ALA A 55 -7.45 12.87 5.11
N ALA A 56 -6.24 12.32 5.27
CA ALA A 56 -5.03 13.08 5.59
C ALA A 56 -4.21 13.37 4.33
N PHE A 57 -4.09 14.64 3.95
CA PHE A 57 -3.10 15.09 2.98
C PHE A 57 -1.87 15.57 3.74
N GLN A 58 -0.77 14.85 3.54
CA GLN A 58 0.57 15.00 4.12
C GLN A 58 0.82 14.24 5.44
N PHE A 59 1.61 13.18 5.30
CA PHE A 59 2.22 12.42 6.39
C PHE A 59 3.65 12.05 5.99
N VAL A 60 4.43 11.56 6.94
CA VAL A 60 5.76 10.99 6.70
C VAL A 60 5.73 9.54 7.11
N ASP A 61 5.98 8.65 6.16
CA ASP A 61 6.00 7.21 6.37
C ASP A 61 7.44 6.68 6.29
N PRO A 62 8.03 6.21 7.40
CA PRO A 62 9.42 5.73 7.41
C PRO A 62 9.58 4.34 6.79
N THR A 63 8.49 3.65 6.47
CA THR A 63 8.53 2.30 5.89
C THR A 63 8.60 2.34 4.36
N VAL A 64 8.20 3.46 3.74
CA VAL A 64 8.25 3.69 2.29
C VAL A 64 9.64 4.14 1.86
N HIS A 65 10.28 3.34 1.00
CA HIS A 65 11.62 3.63 0.48
C HIS A 65 11.56 3.98 -1.01
N LEU A 66 12.36 4.94 -1.47
CA LEU A 66 12.48 5.30 -2.90
C LEU A 66 13.70 4.64 -3.57
N SER A 67 14.50 3.88 -2.83
CA SER A 67 15.71 3.23 -3.32
C SER A 67 16.00 1.93 -2.58
N GLY A 68 16.88 1.11 -3.15
CA GLY A 68 17.26 -0.18 -2.55
C GLY A 68 16.18 -1.25 -2.73
N ASN A 69 16.34 -2.36 -1.99
CA ASN A 69 15.53 -3.56 -2.20
C ASN A 69 14.06 -3.40 -1.79
N LEU A 70 13.76 -2.42 -0.94
CA LEU A 70 12.40 -2.10 -0.48
C LEU A 70 11.78 -0.95 -1.28
N SER A 71 12.39 -0.54 -2.40
CA SER A 71 11.90 0.57 -3.20
C SER A 71 10.46 0.35 -3.67
N VAL A 72 9.66 1.41 -3.59
CA VAL A 72 8.29 1.45 -4.11
C VAL A 72 8.22 1.95 -5.55
N LEU A 73 9.35 2.28 -6.17
CA LEU A 73 9.38 2.60 -7.60
C LEU A 73 8.96 1.38 -8.45
N ASN A 74 8.28 1.64 -9.57
CA ASN A 74 7.69 0.60 -10.44
C ASN A 74 6.61 -0.25 -9.74
N ARG A 75 5.91 0.34 -8.77
CA ARG A 75 4.75 -0.25 -8.11
C ARG A 75 3.53 0.61 -8.39
N SER A 76 2.47 0.43 -7.61
CA SER A 76 1.26 1.23 -7.73
C SER A 76 0.65 1.53 -6.38
N VAL A 77 -0.11 2.61 -6.29
CA VAL A 77 -1.05 2.86 -5.19
C VAL A 77 -2.43 2.42 -5.66
N VAL A 78 -3.17 1.69 -4.83
CA VAL A 78 -4.55 1.26 -5.07
C VAL A 78 -5.43 1.79 -3.95
N ILE A 79 -6.59 2.34 -4.30
CA ILE A 79 -7.63 2.77 -3.35
C ILE A 79 -8.73 1.72 -3.34
N HIS A 80 -9.19 1.35 -2.14
CA HIS A 80 -10.28 0.42 -1.92
C HIS A 80 -11.49 1.09 -1.29
N ASP A 81 -12.68 0.66 -1.69
CA ASP A 81 -13.94 0.98 -1.02
C ASP A 81 -14.11 0.17 0.28
N PRO A 82 -15.16 0.44 1.09
CA PRO A 82 -15.41 -0.29 2.33
C PRO A 82 -15.66 -1.79 2.17
N THR A 83 -15.93 -2.29 0.97
CA THR A 83 -16.07 -3.73 0.68
C THR A 83 -14.72 -4.39 0.37
N GLY A 84 -13.64 -3.60 0.25
CA GLY A 84 -12.32 -4.05 -0.18
C GLY A 84 -12.15 -4.06 -1.70
N ALA A 85 -13.15 -3.63 -2.48
CA ALA A 85 -13.05 -3.57 -3.93
C ALA A 85 -12.10 -2.44 -4.36
N ARG A 86 -11.27 -2.70 -5.37
CA ARG A 86 -10.34 -1.72 -5.94
C ARG A 86 -11.12 -0.72 -6.79
N ILE A 87 -11.11 0.56 -6.42
CA ILE A 87 -11.89 1.60 -7.11
C ILE A 87 -11.03 2.59 -7.90
N ALA A 88 -9.73 2.68 -7.60
CA ALA A 88 -8.77 3.47 -8.36
C ALA A 88 -7.36 2.94 -8.15
N CYS A 89 -6.47 3.16 -9.11
CA CYS A 89 -5.05 2.85 -8.98
C CYS A 89 -4.19 3.73 -9.88
N ALA A 90 -2.94 3.93 -9.50
CA ALA A 90 -1.94 4.64 -10.29
C ALA A 90 -0.54 4.08 -10.04
N SER A 91 0.32 4.06 -11.06
CA SER A 91 1.72 3.67 -10.91
C SER A 91 2.53 4.74 -10.17
N ILE A 92 3.54 4.32 -9.40
CA ILE A 92 4.53 5.17 -8.72
C ILE A 92 5.76 5.32 -9.63
#